data_AF-X0KJH5-F1
#
_entry.id   AF-X0KJH5-F1
#
_cell.length_a   1.000
_cell.length_b   1.000
_cell.length_c   1.000
_cell.angle_alpha   90.00
_cell.angle_beta   90.00
_cell.angle_gamma   90.00
#
_symmetry.space_group_name_H-M   'P 1'
#
loop_
_entity.id
_entity.type
_entity.pdbx_description
1 polymer ?
#
loop_
_entity_poly.entity_id
_entity_poly.type
_entity_poly.pdbx_seq_one_letter_code
_entity_poly.pdbx_strand_id
1 'polypeptide(L)'
;MSCRNWQDIEEKLDNTEQKVRLHLELNNDSISKAISTYIGYKVDQLARNKKYDKETRVAVQHHLVGNANGTFLWVALVCQELVNPKVRKRHMLDTLKSFPPGLDRLYKQMMEHISDSKDADRCKEILAIASVVYRPITLDELKILAESLEDLDQDELEEIIGSCSSFLTLRKGVIYFVHQLAKDFLLNKASNQILPSGAAHQHHALFLRSLGALLKTL
;
A
#
# COMPACT_ATOMS: atom_id res chain seq x y z
N MET A 1 -29.86 55.11 2.93
CA MET A 1 -28.67 54.64 3.65
C MET A 1 -29.09 53.37 4.38
N SER A 2 -28.52 52.17 4.22
CA SER A 2 -27.11 51.87 4.02
C SER A 2 -26.97 50.36 3.66
N CYS A 3 -26.66 50.02 2.41
CA CYS A 3 -26.25 48.67 1.99
C CYS A 3 -24.80 48.34 2.46
N ARG A 4 -24.36 48.86 3.61
CA ARG A 4 -22.95 48.78 4.05
C ARG A 4 -22.54 47.44 4.66
N ASN A 5 -23.49 46.57 5.04
CA ASN A 5 -23.14 45.29 5.68
C ASN A 5 -22.70 44.19 4.70
N TRP A 6 -22.99 44.29 3.40
CA TRP A 6 -22.68 43.22 2.45
C TRP A 6 -21.22 43.24 2.00
N GLN A 7 -20.67 44.45 1.76
CA GLN A 7 -19.27 44.64 1.39
C GLN A 7 -18.31 44.17 2.49
N ASP A 8 -18.62 44.45 3.75
CA ASP A 8 -17.82 43.99 4.91
C ASP A 8 -17.85 42.46 5.07
N ILE A 9 -18.91 41.78 4.60
CA ILE A 9 -19.02 40.31 4.65
C ILE A 9 -18.23 39.69 3.49
N GLU A 10 -18.36 40.22 2.27
CA GLU A 10 -17.57 39.80 1.10
C GLU A 10 -16.06 39.99 1.36
N GLU A 11 -15.64 41.13 1.89
CA GLU A 11 -14.22 41.39 2.17
C GLU A 11 -13.64 40.47 3.28
N LYS A 12 -14.46 40.09 4.26
CA LYS A 12 -14.07 39.12 5.30
C LYS A 12 -14.01 37.68 4.77
N LEU A 13 -14.93 37.31 3.89
CA LEU A 13 -14.93 36.00 3.23
C LEU A 13 -13.72 35.86 2.29
N ASP A 14 -13.45 36.87 1.45
CA ASP A 14 -12.29 36.91 0.57
C ASP A 14 -10.96 36.80 1.34
N ASN A 15 -10.84 37.54 2.45
CA ASN A 15 -9.66 37.45 3.32
C ASN A 15 -9.51 36.05 3.97
N THR A 16 -10.62 35.40 4.30
CA THR A 16 -10.61 34.05 4.89
C THR A 16 -10.24 33.00 3.84
N GLU A 17 -10.79 33.09 2.63
CA GLU A 17 -10.43 32.22 1.51
C GLU A 17 -8.96 32.36 1.11
N GLN A 18 -8.45 33.60 1.03
CA GLN A 18 -7.03 33.85 0.78
C GLN A 18 -6.15 33.28 1.90
N LYS A 19 -6.54 33.44 3.16
CA LYS A 19 -5.80 32.89 4.30
C LYS A 19 -5.78 31.37 4.29
N VAL A 20 -6.92 30.71 4.01
CA VAL A 20 -7.00 29.25 3.88
C VAL A 20 -6.14 28.78 2.72
N ARG A 21 -6.19 29.46 1.57
CA ARG A 21 -5.37 29.16 0.40
C ARG A 21 -3.88 29.30 0.70
N LEU A 22 -3.44 30.39 1.33
CA LEU A 22 -2.05 30.60 1.75
C LEU A 22 -1.58 29.52 2.73
N HIS A 23 -2.40 29.14 3.71
CA HIS A 23 -2.06 28.04 4.63
C HIS A 23 -1.94 26.69 3.93
N LEU A 24 -2.80 26.40 2.94
CA LEU A 24 -2.71 25.18 2.14
C LEU A 24 -1.48 25.17 1.22
N GLU A 25 -1.15 26.31 0.60
CA GLU A 25 0.06 26.48 -0.24
C GLU A 25 1.34 26.33 0.60
N LEU A 26 1.44 27.01 1.75
CA LEU A 26 2.56 26.86 2.68
C LEU A 26 2.68 25.43 3.24
N ASN A 27 1.55 24.76 3.47
CA ASN A 27 1.54 23.37 3.90
C ASN A 27 2.03 22.45 2.76
N ASN A 28 1.62 22.70 1.52
CA ASN A 28 2.09 21.97 0.35
C ASN A 28 3.60 22.14 0.13
N ASP A 29 4.14 23.34 0.27
CA ASP A 29 5.58 23.59 0.16
C ASP A 29 6.36 22.91 1.29
N SER A 30 5.82 22.97 2.51
CA SER A 30 6.41 22.32 3.69
C SER A 30 6.43 20.79 3.55
N ILE A 31 5.32 20.20 3.09
CA ILE A 31 5.19 18.77 2.80
C ILE A 31 6.15 18.37 1.68
N SER A 32 6.21 19.14 0.59
CA SER A 32 7.10 18.87 -0.54
C SER A 32 8.58 18.91 -0.13
N LYS A 33 8.95 19.85 0.75
CA LYS A 33 10.29 19.94 1.32
C LYS A 33 10.60 18.75 2.24
N ALA A 34 9.67 18.37 3.12
CA ALA A 34 9.82 17.23 4.01
C ALA A 34 9.98 15.90 3.24
N ILE A 35 9.19 15.70 2.18
CA ILE A 35 9.32 14.55 1.27
C ILE A 35 10.67 14.58 0.57
N SER A 36 11.10 15.74 0.07
CA SER A 36 12.41 15.87 -0.59
C SER A 36 13.56 15.50 0.36
N THR A 37 13.49 15.93 1.63
CA THR A 37 14.45 15.54 2.66
C THR A 37 14.41 14.04 2.95
N TYR A 38 13.21 13.47 3.08
CA TYR A 38 13.02 12.03 3.28
C TYR A 38 13.57 11.20 2.11
N ILE A 39 13.34 11.64 0.86
CA ILE A 39 13.91 11.03 -0.34
C ILE A 39 15.43 11.08 -0.27
N GLY A 40 16.03 12.23 0.04
CA GLY A 40 17.49 12.34 0.20
C GLY A 40 18.04 11.33 1.19
N TYR A 41 17.41 11.22 2.37
CA TYR A 41 17.79 10.21 3.37
C TYR A 41 17.67 8.77 2.86
N LYS A 42 16.57 8.42 2.18
CA LYS A 42 16.36 7.07 1.63
C LYS A 42 17.33 6.72 0.51
N VAL A 43 17.64 7.68 -0.36
CA VAL A 43 18.63 7.51 -1.43
C VAL A 43 20.02 7.28 -0.86
N ASP A 44 20.38 7.97 0.23
CA ASP A 44 21.67 7.77 0.89
C ASP A 44 21.80 6.38 1.50
N GLN A 45 20.72 5.86 2.10
CA GLN A 45 20.66 4.48 2.58
C GLN A 45 20.80 3.48 1.43
N LEU A 46 20.08 3.67 0.32
CA LEU A 46 20.18 2.83 -0.88
C LEU A 46 21.60 2.84 -1.46
N ALA A 47 22.21 4.03 -1.57
CA ALA A 47 23.55 4.19 -2.12
C ALA A 47 24.60 3.45 -1.29
N ARG A 48 24.49 3.45 0.03
CA ARG A 48 25.36 2.67 0.93
C ARG A 48 25.14 1.17 0.76
N ASN A 49 23.89 0.72 0.78
CA ASN A 49 23.54 -0.70 0.74
C ASN A 49 23.91 -1.36 -0.60
N LYS A 50 23.73 -0.64 -1.71
CA LYS A 50 23.89 -1.17 -3.07
C LYS A 50 25.11 -0.61 -3.80
N LYS A 51 25.95 0.18 -3.13
CA LYS A 51 27.19 0.78 -3.66
C LYS A 51 26.93 1.57 -4.95
N TYR A 52 25.99 2.51 -4.90
CA TYR A 52 25.68 3.39 -6.02
C TYR A 52 26.85 4.34 -6.29
N ASP A 53 27.13 4.57 -7.57
CA ASP A 53 27.97 5.71 -8.00
C ASP A 53 27.15 7.01 -7.96
N LYS A 54 27.82 8.12 -8.24
CA LYS A 54 27.24 9.46 -8.13
C LYS A 54 26.10 9.64 -9.13
N GLU A 55 26.31 9.17 -10.36
CA GLU A 55 25.37 9.27 -11.46
C GLU A 55 24.08 8.52 -11.13
N THR A 56 24.21 7.30 -10.62
CA THR A 56 23.07 6.48 -10.24
C THR A 56 22.31 7.05 -9.04
N ARG A 57 23.03 7.57 -8.03
CA ARG A 57 22.41 8.25 -6.88
C ARG A 57 21.55 9.43 -7.32
N VAL A 58 22.08 10.28 -8.21
CA VAL A 58 21.35 11.44 -8.76
C VAL A 58 20.12 10.99 -9.56
N ALA A 59 20.27 9.96 -10.41
CA ALA A 59 19.17 9.44 -11.20
C ALA A 59 18.03 8.88 -10.32
N VAL A 60 18.36 8.13 -9.27
CA VAL A 60 17.37 7.60 -8.30
C VAL A 60 16.67 8.74 -7.58
N GLN A 61 17.41 9.72 -7.07
CA GLN A 61 16.83 10.87 -6.37
C GLN A 61 15.89 11.66 -7.27
N HIS A 62 16.31 11.99 -8.49
CA HIS A 62 15.50 12.74 -9.45
C HIS A 62 14.20 12.00 -9.78
N HIS A 63 14.28 10.69 -9.99
CA HIS A 63 13.09 9.89 -10.28
C HIS A 63 12.12 9.84 -9.09
N LEU A 64 12.62 9.63 -7.88
CA LEU A 64 11.76 9.58 -6.69
C LEU A 64 11.04 10.91 -6.45
N VAL A 65 11.74 12.04 -6.62
CA VAL A 65 11.13 13.38 -6.50
C VAL A 65 10.03 13.58 -7.54
N GLY A 66 10.28 13.20 -8.80
CA GLY A 66 9.32 13.39 -9.89
C GLY A 66 8.09 12.47 -9.85
N ASN A 67 8.14 11.34 -9.15
CA ASN A 67 7.09 10.31 -9.21
C ASN A 67 6.34 10.09 -7.89
N ALA A 68 6.87 10.60 -6.76
CA ALA A 68 6.25 10.41 -5.45
C ALA A 68 4.87 11.09 -5.33
N ASN A 69 4.57 12.11 -6.13
CA ASN A 69 3.32 12.88 -6.09
C ASN A 69 2.89 13.24 -4.66
N GLY A 70 3.83 13.76 -3.86
CA GLY A 70 3.53 14.15 -2.48
C GLY A 70 3.31 12.99 -1.49
N THR A 71 3.70 11.75 -1.83
CA THR A 71 3.41 10.58 -0.99
C THR A 71 4.68 9.95 -0.40
N PHE A 72 4.89 10.09 0.92
CA PHE A 72 5.99 9.41 1.64
C PHE A 72 5.95 7.89 1.51
N LEU A 73 4.75 7.30 1.56
CA LEU A 73 4.56 5.85 1.48
C LEU A 73 5.00 5.29 0.12
N TRP A 74 4.71 6.00 -0.97
CA TRP A 74 5.18 5.60 -2.31
C TRP A 74 6.71 5.52 -2.34
N VAL A 75 7.40 6.54 -1.80
CA VAL A 75 8.87 6.54 -1.70
C VAL A 75 9.35 5.36 -0.85
N ALA A 76 8.69 5.10 0.28
CA ALA A 76 9.06 3.98 1.17
C ALA A 76 8.97 2.62 0.47
N LEU A 77 7.87 2.38 -0.26
CA LEU A 77 7.62 1.13 -0.99
C LEU A 77 8.62 0.93 -2.13
N VAL A 78 8.83 1.96 -2.96
CA VAL A 78 9.81 1.89 -4.05
C VAL A 78 11.21 1.65 -3.50
N CYS A 79 11.62 2.35 -2.43
CA CYS A 79 12.92 2.10 -1.83
C CYS A 79 13.05 0.69 -1.22
N GLN A 80 11.98 0.13 -0.63
CA GLN A 80 11.99 -1.24 -0.12
C GLN A 80 12.24 -2.26 -1.23
N GLU A 81 11.57 -2.11 -2.37
CA GLU A 81 11.80 -2.95 -3.54
C GLU A 81 13.21 -2.81 -4.11
N LEU A 82 13.75 -1.59 -4.14
CA LEU A 82 15.11 -1.35 -4.62
C LEU A 82 16.20 -1.93 -3.69
N VAL A 83 15.91 -2.12 -2.39
CA VAL A 83 16.83 -2.81 -1.47
C VAL A 83 16.87 -4.31 -1.73
N ASN A 84 15.81 -4.90 -2.28
CA ASN A 84 15.68 -6.35 -2.50
C ASN A 84 16.96 -6.93 -3.14
N PRO A 85 17.62 -7.95 -2.56
CA PRO A 85 18.85 -8.54 -3.08
C PRO A 85 18.74 -9.05 -4.52
N LYS A 86 17.52 -9.42 -4.95
CA LYS A 86 17.24 -9.86 -6.33
C LYS A 86 17.45 -8.74 -7.36
N VAL A 87 17.30 -7.47 -6.96
CA VAL A 87 17.56 -6.30 -7.80
C VAL A 87 19.06 -6.03 -7.86
N ARG A 88 19.70 -6.45 -8.96
CA ARG A 88 21.12 -6.19 -9.24
C ARG A 88 21.33 -4.73 -9.62
N LYS A 89 22.49 -4.16 -9.23
CA LYS A 89 22.86 -2.76 -9.54
C LYS A 89 22.64 -2.39 -11.02
N ARG A 90 23.01 -3.28 -11.94
CA ARG A 90 22.86 -3.08 -13.40
C ARG A 90 21.42 -2.92 -13.90
N HIS A 91 20.43 -3.41 -13.16
CA HIS A 91 19.01 -3.34 -13.53
C HIS A 91 18.26 -2.26 -12.76
N MET A 92 18.92 -1.57 -11.83
CA MET A 92 18.26 -0.66 -10.91
C MET A 92 17.52 0.47 -11.62
N LEU A 93 18.12 1.09 -12.65
CA LEU A 93 17.44 2.18 -13.36
C LEU A 93 16.23 1.68 -14.15
N ASP A 94 16.28 0.46 -14.66
CA ASP A 94 15.15 -0.15 -15.37
C ASP A 94 14.04 -0.53 -14.40
N THR A 95 14.40 -1.14 -13.26
CA THR A 95 13.46 -1.41 -12.14
C THR A 95 12.87 -0.13 -11.58
N LEU A 96 13.65 0.94 -11.47
CA LEU A 96 13.16 2.22 -10.99
C LEU A 96 12.12 2.80 -11.97
N LYS A 97 12.40 2.76 -13.28
CA LYS A 97 11.49 3.24 -14.32
C LYS A 97 10.21 2.40 -14.46
N SER A 98 10.20 1.16 -13.97
CA SER A 98 8.99 0.34 -13.99
C SER A 98 7.99 0.72 -12.89
N PHE A 99 8.36 1.56 -11.91
CA PHE A 99 7.41 2.04 -10.92
C PHE A 99 6.60 3.22 -11.47
N PRO A 100 5.26 3.17 -11.36
CA PRO A 100 4.41 4.21 -11.90
C PRO A 100 4.32 5.38 -10.90
N PRO A 101 4.04 6.60 -11.37
CA PRO A 101 3.89 7.75 -10.50
C PRO A 101 2.63 7.63 -9.62
N GLY A 102 2.80 7.92 -8.33
CA GLY A 102 1.71 7.93 -7.34
C GLY A 102 1.31 6.56 -6.79
N LEU A 103 0.79 6.59 -5.57
CA LEU A 103 0.51 5.39 -4.75
C LEU A 103 -0.54 4.46 -5.36
N ASP A 104 -1.63 5.00 -5.90
CA ASP A 104 -2.71 4.19 -6.47
C ASP A 104 -2.26 3.35 -7.66
N ARG A 105 -1.47 3.95 -8.56
CA ARG A 105 -0.94 3.25 -9.73
C ARG A 105 0.07 2.19 -9.29
N LEU A 106 0.87 2.50 -8.26
CA LEU A 106 1.82 1.56 -7.69
C LEU A 106 1.10 0.33 -7.12
N TYR A 107 0.03 0.52 -6.33
CA TYR A 107 -0.76 -0.59 -5.82
C TYR A 107 -1.49 -1.35 -6.93
N LYS A 108 -2.00 -0.67 -7.96
CA LYS A 108 -2.61 -1.34 -9.11
C LYS A 108 -1.62 -2.27 -9.80
N GLN A 109 -0.40 -1.79 -10.06
CA GLN A 109 0.66 -2.62 -10.64
C GLN A 109 1.03 -3.79 -9.72
N MET A 110 1.12 -3.59 -8.40
CA MET A 110 1.36 -4.68 -7.45
C MET A 110 0.25 -5.75 -7.48
N MET A 111 -1.01 -5.33 -7.64
CA MET A 111 -2.14 -6.26 -7.77
C MET A 111 -2.15 -7.01 -9.11
N GLU A 112 -1.70 -6.36 -10.19
CA GLU A 112 -1.50 -7.00 -11.50
C GLU A 112 -0.42 -8.10 -11.40
N HIS A 113 0.72 -7.82 -10.76
CA HIS A 113 1.77 -8.84 -10.52
C HIS A 113 1.26 -10.05 -9.73
N ILE A 114 0.39 -9.83 -8.74
CA ILE A 114 -0.26 -10.94 -8.00
C ILE A 114 -1.20 -11.71 -8.94
N SER A 115 -1.98 -11.01 -9.75
CA SER A 115 -2.97 -11.61 -10.65
C SER A 115 -2.34 -12.42 -11.79
N ASP A 116 -1.12 -12.07 -12.19
CA ASP A 116 -0.36 -12.79 -13.24
C ASP A 116 0.45 -13.98 -12.67
N SER A 117 0.47 -14.15 -11.35
CA SER A 117 1.20 -15.25 -10.70
C SER A 117 0.42 -16.56 -10.75
N LYS A 118 1.12 -17.70 -10.59
CA LYS A 118 0.47 -19.02 -10.49
C LYS A 118 -0.39 -19.18 -9.23
N ASP A 119 -0.10 -18.39 -8.20
CA ASP A 119 -0.80 -18.41 -6.92
C ASP A 119 -1.90 -17.34 -6.85
N ALA A 120 -2.30 -16.76 -7.98
CA ALA A 120 -3.21 -15.62 -8.04
C ALA A 120 -4.51 -15.84 -7.26
N ASP A 121 -5.15 -16.99 -7.41
CA ASP A 121 -6.43 -17.28 -6.73
C ASP A 121 -6.26 -17.39 -5.22
N ARG A 122 -5.21 -18.09 -4.76
CA ARG A 122 -4.88 -18.21 -3.33
C ARG A 122 -4.50 -16.86 -2.73
N CYS A 123 -3.70 -16.06 -3.44
CA CYS A 123 -3.33 -14.72 -3.02
C CYS A 123 -4.56 -13.82 -2.91
N LYS A 124 -5.47 -13.86 -3.90
CA LYS A 124 -6.72 -13.09 -3.87
C LYS A 124 -7.62 -13.52 -2.72
N GLU A 125 -7.73 -14.81 -2.43
CA GLU A 125 -8.48 -15.31 -1.27
C GLU A 125 -7.88 -14.81 0.05
N ILE A 126 -6.55 -14.89 0.22
CA ILE A 126 -5.86 -14.37 1.41
C ILE A 126 -6.10 -12.86 1.57
N LEU A 127 -5.95 -12.08 0.49
CA LEU A 127 -6.19 -10.64 0.49
C LEU A 127 -7.65 -10.31 0.82
N ALA A 128 -8.60 -11.09 0.30
CA ALA A 128 -10.03 -10.94 0.57
C ALA A 128 -10.33 -11.14 2.05
N ILE A 129 -9.88 -12.25 2.62
CA ILE A 129 -10.06 -12.60 4.04
C ILE A 129 -9.42 -11.52 4.92
N ALA A 130 -8.14 -11.21 4.69
CA ALA A 130 -7.42 -10.19 5.45
C ALA A 130 -8.13 -8.83 5.40
N SER A 131 -8.71 -8.46 4.24
CA SER A 131 -9.40 -7.18 4.05
C SER A 131 -10.70 -7.07 4.84
N VAL A 132 -11.44 -8.16 5.04
CA VAL A 132 -12.73 -8.09 5.75
C VAL A 132 -12.65 -8.38 7.24
N VAL A 133 -11.59 -9.06 7.71
CA VAL A 133 -11.41 -9.28 9.16
C VAL A 133 -11.10 -7.98 9.89
N TYR A 134 -11.63 -7.86 11.11
CA TYR A 134 -11.48 -6.67 11.96
C TYR A 134 -10.15 -6.62 12.71
N ARG A 135 -9.47 -7.77 12.84
CA ARG A 135 -8.18 -7.89 13.50
C ARG A 135 -7.20 -8.68 12.63
N PRO A 136 -5.88 -8.54 12.88
CA PRO A 136 -4.88 -9.45 12.34
C PRO A 136 -5.26 -10.92 12.59
N ILE A 137 -4.98 -11.76 11.60
CA ILE A 137 -5.36 -13.18 11.57
C ILE A 137 -4.11 -14.06 11.71
N THR A 138 -4.21 -15.17 12.44
CA THR A 138 -3.12 -16.15 12.53
C THR A 138 -3.07 -17.06 11.30
N LEU A 139 -1.94 -17.75 11.08
CA LEU A 139 -1.85 -18.77 10.03
C LEU A 139 -2.90 -19.89 10.21
N ASP A 140 -3.12 -20.34 11.45
CA ASP A 140 -4.09 -21.39 11.76
C ASP A 140 -5.53 -20.94 11.46
N GLU A 141 -5.88 -19.72 11.86
CA GLU A 141 -7.17 -19.13 11.55
C GLU A 141 -7.35 -18.99 10.04
N LEU A 142 -6.32 -18.57 9.31
CA LEU A 142 -6.38 -18.43 7.86
C LEU A 142 -6.65 -19.78 7.19
N LYS A 143 -5.99 -20.87 7.60
CA LYS A 143 -6.25 -22.22 7.05
C LYS A 143 -7.69 -22.67 7.27
N ILE A 144 -8.26 -22.37 8.43
CA ILE A 144 -9.67 -22.68 8.71
C ILE A 144 -10.61 -21.84 7.85
N LEU A 145 -10.28 -20.57 7.63
CA LEU A 145 -11.12 -19.63 6.90
C LEU A 145 -10.97 -19.73 5.38
N ALA A 146 -9.97 -20.43 4.85
CA ALA A 146 -9.67 -20.54 3.43
C ALA A 146 -9.49 -22.01 3.02
N GLU A 147 -10.54 -22.63 2.50
CA GLU A 147 -10.53 -24.04 2.07
C GLU A 147 -9.41 -24.34 1.06
N SER A 148 -9.06 -23.38 0.19
CA SER A 148 -7.99 -23.58 -0.81
C SER A 148 -6.58 -23.68 -0.22
N LEU A 149 -6.44 -23.38 1.08
CA LEU A 149 -5.19 -23.36 1.83
C LEU A 149 -5.10 -24.50 2.87
N GLU A 150 -6.14 -25.32 3.03
CA GLU A 150 -6.21 -26.37 4.06
C GLU A 150 -5.13 -27.45 3.84
N ASP A 151 -4.89 -27.82 2.58
CA ASP A 151 -3.92 -28.86 2.20
C ASP A 151 -2.46 -28.40 2.22
N LEU A 152 -2.20 -27.11 2.42
CA LEU A 152 -0.85 -26.56 2.41
C LEU A 152 -0.15 -26.87 3.72
N ASP A 153 1.14 -27.20 3.64
CA ASP A 153 1.97 -27.20 4.84
C ASP A 153 2.24 -25.76 5.33
N GLN A 154 3.01 -25.60 6.39
CA GLN A 154 3.29 -24.26 6.92
C GLN A 154 4.21 -23.46 5.99
N ASP A 155 5.22 -24.11 5.39
CA ASP A 155 6.21 -23.44 4.56
C ASP A 155 5.57 -22.96 3.25
N GLU A 156 4.73 -23.78 2.61
CA GLU A 156 3.97 -23.41 1.41
C GLU A 156 3.01 -22.24 1.67
N LEU A 157 2.34 -22.23 2.83
CA LEU A 157 1.45 -21.14 3.21
C LEU A 157 2.23 -19.83 3.40
N GLU A 158 3.39 -19.89 4.07
CA GLU A 158 4.27 -18.74 4.25
C GLU A 158 4.82 -18.22 2.91
N GLU A 159 5.14 -19.11 1.96
CA GLU A 159 5.55 -18.74 0.60
C GLU A 159 4.44 -17.98 -0.16
N ILE A 160 3.20 -18.47 -0.13
CA ILE A 160 2.06 -17.81 -0.78
C ILE A 160 1.76 -16.45 -0.13
N ILE A 161 1.83 -16.36 1.20
CA ILE A 161 1.71 -15.08 1.90
C ILE A 161 2.86 -14.14 1.50
N GLY A 162 4.07 -14.68 1.28
CA GLY A 162 5.21 -13.97 0.72
C GLY A 162 4.93 -13.36 -0.65
N SER A 163 4.15 -14.05 -1.50
CA SER A 163 3.67 -13.49 -2.79
C SER A 163 2.71 -12.31 -2.60
N CYS A 164 2.04 -12.21 -1.45
CA CYS A 164 1.19 -11.07 -1.06
C CYS A 164 1.96 -9.95 -0.33
N SER A 165 3.30 -10.00 -0.26
CA SER A 165 4.13 -9.11 0.58
C SER A 165 4.03 -7.61 0.28
N SER A 166 3.50 -7.25 -0.90
CA SER A 166 3.19 -5.85 -1.26
C SER A 166 2.03 -5.26 -0.43
N PHE A 167 1.14 -6.10 0.08
CA PHE A 167 -0.02 -5.70 0.89
C PHE A 167 0.07 -6.21 2.32
N LEU A 168 0.65 -7.39 2.53
CA LEU A 168 0.65 -8.11 3.81
C LEU A 168 2.07 -8.31 4.35
N THR A 169 2.18 -8.49 5.66
CA THR A 169 3.41 -8.88 6.34
C THR A 169 3.10 -9.94 7.39
N LEU A 170 3.95 -10.98 7.44
CA LEU A 170 3.87 -12.04 8.43
C LEU A 170 4.82 -11.75 9.60
N ARG A 171 4.30 -11.72 10.82
CA ARG A 171 5.08 -11.51 12.04
C ARG A 171 4.67 -12.52 13.10
N LYS A 172 5.60 -13.41 13.47
CA LYS A 172 5.37 -14.46 14.50
C LYS A 172 4.07 -15.25 14.24
N GLY A 173 3.84 -15.67 12.99
CA GLY A 173 2.64 -16.43 12.61
C GLY A 173 1.35 -15.61 12.51
N VAL A 174 1.41 -14.28 12.59
CA VAL A 174 0.25 -13.38 12.47
C VAL A 174 0.39 -12.48 11.24
N ILE A 175 -0.67 -12.41 10.44
CA ILE A 175 -0.74 -11.65 9.19
C ILE A 175 -1.29 -10.25 9.48
N TYR A 176 -0.55 -9.24 9.03
CA TYR A 176 -0.92 -7.83 9.14
C TYR A 176 -0.91 -7.17 7.76
N PHE A 177 -1.68 -6.10 7.60
CA PHE A 177 -1.43 -5.17 6.50
C PHE A 177 -0.12 -4.42 6.73
N VAL A 178 0.65 -4.24 5.65
CA VAL A 178 1.86 -3.39 5.69
C VAL A 178 1.48 -1.94 6.02
N HIS A 179 0.32 -1.47 5.54
CA HIS A 179 -0.20 -0.14 5.82
C HIS A 179 -1.73 -0.09 5.71
N GLN A 180 -2.41 0.81 6.43
CA GLN A 180 -3.86 0.99 6.33
C GLN A 180 -4.31 1.33 4.90
N LEU A 181 -3.57 2.19 4.20
CA LEU A 181 -3.83 2.52 2.79
C LEU A 181 -3.77 1.32 1.84
N ALA A 182 -3.04 0.25 2.18
CA ALA A 182 -3.06 -0.99 1.40
C ALA A 182 -4.43 -1.67 1.52
N LYS A 183 -4.96 -1.76 2.74
CA LYS A 183 -6.32 -2.26 3.01
C LYS A 183 -7.37 -1.40 2.32
N ASP A 184 -7.24 -0.07 2.43
CA ASP A 184 -8.19 0.87 1.81
C ASP A 184 -8.16 0.78 0.27
N PHE A 185 -6.99 0.60 -0.34
CA PHE A 185 -6.88 0.35 -1.78
C PHE A 185 -7.62 -0.93 -2.18
N LEU A 186 -7.41 -2.03 -1.45
CA LEU A 186 -8.06 -3.30 -1.74
C LEU A 186 -9.58 -3.22 -1.64
N LEU A 187 -10.10 -2.57 -0.60
CA LEU A 187 -11.54 -2.45 -0.36
C LEU A 187 -12.24 -1.44 -1.29
N ASN A 188 -11.55 -0.39 -1.74
CA ASN A 188 -12.19 0.69 -2.51
C ASN A 188 -11.88 0.64 -4.02
N LYS A 189 -10.72 0.12 -4.43
CA LYS A 189 -10.23 0.18 -5.82
C LYS A 189 -10.00 -1.18 -6.45
N ALA A 190 -9.67 -2.18 -5.65
CA ALA A 190 -9.48 -3.56 -6.12
C ALA A 190 -10.55 -4.54 -5.61
N SER A 191 -11.68 -4.03 -5.07
CA SER A 191 -12.73 -4.85 -4.48
C SER A 191 -13.24 -5.91 -5.45
N ASN A 192 -13.43 -5.55 -6.72
CA ASN A 192 -13.93 -6.48 -7.73
C ASN A 192 -12.93 -7.59 -8.08
N GLN A 193 -11.65 -7.42 -7.77
CA GLN A 193 -10.60 -8.41 -8.03
C GLN A 193 -10.46 -9.42 -6.89
N ILE A 194 -10.69 -9.01 -5.64
CA ILE A 194 -10.53 -9.86 -4.45
C ILE A 194 -11.87 -10.28 -3.83
N LEU A 195 -12.94 -9.51 -4.03
CA LEU A 195 -14.27 -9.70 -3.47
C LEU A 195 -15.32 -9.62 -4.61
N PRO A 196 -15.31 -10.54 -5.58
CA PRO A 196 -16.20 -10.49 -6.75
C PRO A 196 -17.69 -10.51 -6.36
N SER A 197 -18.03 -11.19 -5.26
CA SER A 197 -19.39 -11.26 -4.69
C SER A 197 -19.65 -10.18 -3.62
N GLY A 198 -18.69 -9.27 -3.38
CA GLY A 198 -18.78 -8.20 -2.39
C GLY A 198 -18.41 -8.60 -0.95
N ALA A 199 -18.15 -7.59 -0.12
CA ALA A 199 -17.71 -7.79 1.27
C ALA A 199 -18.73 -8.51 2.15
N ALA A 200 -20.04 -8.24 1.97
CA ALA A 200 -21.09 -8.89 2.74
C ALA A 200 -21.12 -10.41 2.51
N HIS A 201 -20.92 -10.86 1.27
CA HIS A 201 -20.80 -12.27 0.93
C HIS A 201 -19.58 -12.89 1.62
N GLN A 202 -18.42 -12.22 1.57
CA GLN A 202 -17.22 -12.70 2.22
C GLN A 202 -17.38 -12.80 3.75
N HIS A 203 -18.00 -11.81 4.40
CA HIS A 203 -18.31 -11.88 5.83
C HIS A 203 -19.21 -13.08 6.17
N HIS A 204 -20.23 -13.34 5.36
CA HIS A 204 -21.11 -14.49 5.55
C HIS A 204 -20.36 -15.82 5.36
N ALA A 205 -19.50 -15.94 4.34
CA ALA A 205 -18.67 -17.12 4.13
C ALA A 205 -17.73 -17.38 5.32
N LEU A 206 -17.05 -16.34 5.82
CA LEU A 206 -16.19 -16.44 7.01
C LEU A 206 -16.97 -16.88 8.25
N PHE A 207 -18.18 -16.34 8.46
CA PHE A 207 -19.05 -16.75 9.55
C PHE A 207 -19.39 -18.24 9.50
N LEU A 208 -19.81 -18.75 8.33
CA LEU A 208 -20.15 -20.16 8.16
C LEU A 208 -18.94 -21.08 8.37
N ARG A 209 -17.77 -20.73 7.83
CA ARG A 209 -16.52 -21.49 8.03
C ARG A 209 -16.12 -21.53 9.51
N SER A 210 -16.18 -20.39 10.19
CA SER A 210 -15.90 -20.29 11.62
C SER A 210 -16.85 -21.15 12.45
N LEU A 211 -18.16 -21.08 12.15
CA LEU A 211 -19.16 -21.88 12.84
C LEU A 211 -18.94 -23.38 12.62
N GLY A 212 -18.64 -23.79 11.39
CA GLY A 212 -18.33 -25.19 11.07
C GLY A 212 -17.11 -25.71 11.83
N ALA A 213 -16.06 -24.91 11.98
CA ALA A 213 -14.89 -25.27 12.76
C ALA A 213 -15.21 -25.42 14.26
N LEU A 214 -15.95 -24.47 14.83
CA LEU A 214 -16.37 -24.51 16.23
C LEU A 214 -17.23 -25.73 16.55
N LEU A 215 -18.13 -26.11 15.64
CA LEU A 215 -18.98 -27.29 15.80
C LEU A 215 -18.22 -28.62 15.74
N LYS A 216 -17.05 -28.69 15.08
CA LYS A 216 -16.19 -29.89 15.07
C LYS A 216 -15.39 -30.07 16.37
N THR A 217 -15.24 -28.99 17.16
CA THR A 217 -14.50 -28.99 18.43
C THR A 217 -15.37 -29.19 19.67
N LEU A 218 -16.70 -29.24 19.49
CA LEU A 218 -17.70 -29.49 20.53
C LEU A 218 -18.15 -30.96 20.49
#